data_AF-A0A2V9HFB2-F1
#
_entry.id   AF-A0A2V9HFB2-F1
#
_cell.length_a   1.000
_cell.length_b   1.000
_cell.length_c   1.000
_cell.angle_alpha   90.00
_cell.angle_beta   90.00
_cell.angle_gamma   90.00
#
_symmetry.space_group_name_H-M   'P 1'
#
loop_
_entity.id
_entity.type
_entity.pdbx_description
1 polymer ?
#
loop_
_entity_poly.entity_id
_entity_poly.type
_entity_poly.pdbx_seq_one_letter_code
_entity_poly.pdbx_strand_id
1 'polypeptide(L)'
;MSLYVRPLSEVAEEQQGPYSRQTEFLNSEFPVRECPRILLSGSAATQITQFAHTNGFDLIIMPTDAGLFPRTLLGSTTAKVLNEADCPVLTTQHAETISARPVEHREWVCAIGLNADSGRVLQFASQAAKAVHADLTLVHVIPASGSDLPIELEACAISATQ
;
A
#
# COMPACT_ATOMS: atom_id res chain seq x y z
N MET A 1 -8.52 24.70 10.89
CA MET A 1 -8.46 23.49 11.74
C MET A 1 -7.00 23.31 12.11
N SER A 2 -6.64 23.52 13.37
CA SER A 2 -5.23 23.51 13.80
C SER A 2 -4.74 22.06 13.85
N LEU A 3 -3.78 21.70 12.97
CA LEU A 3 -3.02 20.46 13.07
C LEU A 3 -2.16 20.55 14.34
N TYR A 4 -2.64 19.98 15.43
CA TYR A 4 -1.85 19.85 16.64
C TYR A 4 -0.85 18.71 16.42
N VAL A 5 0.31 19.06 15.87
CA VAL A 5 1.45 18.15 15.73
C VAL A 5 2.10 18.02 17.10
N ARG A 6 1.75 16.97 17.86
CA ARG A 6 2.53 16.64 19.06
C ARG A 6 3.87 16.02 18.66
N PRO A 7 4.99 16.51 19.21
CA PRO A 7 6.25 15.79 19.14
C PRO A 7 6.07 14.42 19.81
N LEU A 8 6.56 13.36 19.16
CA LEU A 8 6.38 11.98 19.63
C LEU A 8 6.94 11.75 21.05
N SER A 9 7.84 12.62 21.52
CA SER A 9 8.36 12.62 22.90
C SER A 9 7.28 12.83 23.96
N GLU A 10 6.22 13.60 23.68
CA GLU A 10 5.12 13.83 24.62
C GLU A 10 4.09 12.70 24.63
N VAL A 11 4.05 11.88 23.58
CA VAL A 11 3.16 10.72 23.46
C VAL A 11 3.80 9.48 24.07
N ALA A 12 5.13 9.41 24.04
CA ALA A 12 5.92 8.32 24.61
C ALA A 12 5.79 8.20 26.14
N GLU A 13 5.43 9.28 26.85
CA GLU A 13 5.29 9.23 28.31
C GLU A 13 4.04 8.46 28.78
N GLU A 14 2.99 8.36 27.96
CA GLU A 14 1.72 7.74 28.37
C GLU A 14 1.63 6.25 28.01
N GLN A 15 2.59 5.71 27.25
CA GLN A 15 2.61 4.32 26.78
C GLN A 15 4.01 3.72 26.93
N GLN A 16 4.41 3.34 28.16
CA GLN A 16 5.65 2.61 28.47
C GLN A 16 5.64 1.14 27.98
N GLY A 17 5.35 0.93 26.70
CA GLY A 17 5.31 -0.37 26.03
C GLY A 17 6.44 -0.56 24.99
N PRO A 18 6.41 -1.66 24.19
CA PRO A 18 7.49 -2.19 23.33
C PRO A 18 8.00 -1.29 22.17
N TYR A 19 7.79 0.02 22.22
CA TYR A 19 8.17 1.01 21.21
C TYR A 19 9.65 1.45 21.27
N SER A 20 10.40 1.08 22.30
CA SER A 20 11.78 1.55 22.52
C SER A 20 12.74 1.14 21.40
N ARG A 21 12.72 -0.12 20.96
CA ARG A 21 13.60 -0.62 19.88
C ARG A 21 13.24 -0.04 18.50
N GLN A 22 11.97 0.27 18.27
CA GLN A 22 11.52 0.91 17.03
C GLN A 22 11.95 2.38 16.95
N THR A 23 12.09 3.05 18.09
CA THR A 23 12.40 4.49 18.13
C THR A 23 13.81 4.82 17.61
N GLU A 24 14.81 3.99 17.89
CA GLU A 24 16.18 4.18 17.37
C GLU A 24 16.25 3.98 15.85
N PHE A 25 15.60 2.93 15.34
CA PHE A 25 15.49 2.69 13.89
C PHE A 25 14.75 3.84 13.19
N LEU A 26 13.63 4.28 13.75
CA LEU A 26 12.86 5.40 13.20
C LEU A 26 13.66 6.70 13.18
N ASN A 27 14.50 6.97 14.20
CA ASN A 27 15.30 8.19 14.23
C ASN A 27 16.49 8.16 13.27
N SER A 28 17.05 6.98 12.99
CA SER A 28 18.21 6.82 12.08
C SER A 28 17.79 6.79 10.62
N GLU A 29 16.77 5.99 10.28
CA GLU A 29 16.31 5.83 8.90
C GLU A 29 15.29 6.90 8.47
N PHE A 30 14.55 7.48 9.42
CA PHE A 30 13.48 8.45 9.14
C PHE A 30 13.56 9.70 10.04
N PRO A 31 14.55 10.59 9.80
CA PRO A 31 14.69 11.84 10.55
C PRO A 31 13.41 12.68 10.48
N VAL A 32 12.93 13.20 11.61
CA VAL A 32 11.64 13.93 11.70
C VAL A 32 11.55 15.13 10.73
N ARG A 33 12.68 15.72 10.36
CA ARG A 33 12.75 16.84 9.39
C ARG A 33 12.37 16.42 7.98
N GLU A 34 12.65 15.17 7.61
CA GLU A 34 12.40 14.59 6.29
C GLU A 34 11.13 13.74 6.29
N CYS A 35 10.84 13.08 7.42
CA CYS A 35 9.65 12.27 7.65
C CYS A 35 8.91 12.76 8.91
N PRO A 36 8.03 13.76 8.79
CA PRO A 36 7.25 14.27 9.90
C PRO A 36 6.38 13.18 10.55
N ARG A 37 6.31 13.18 11.88
CA ARG A 37 5.50 12.23 12.65
C ARG A 37 4.26 12.94 13.14
N ILE A 38 3.09 12.45 12.75
CA ILE A 38 1.82 13.14 12.97
C ILE A 38 0.91 12.23 13.78
N LEU A 39 0.42 12.74 14.91
CA LEU A 39 -0.57 12.07 15.73
C LEU A 39 -1.91 12.80 15.59
N LEU A 40 -2.95 12.07 15.21
CA LEU A 40 -4.32 12.56 15.08
C LEU A 40 -5.24 11.78 16.02
N SER A 41 -6.31 12.43 16.48
CA SER A 41 -7.33 11.81 17.31
C SER A 41 -8.62 11.60 16.50
N GLY A 42 -9.28 10.46 16.69
CA GLY A 42 -10.54 10.11 16.04
C GLY A 42 -10.55 8.73 15.41
N SER A 43 -11.51 8.48 14.52
CA SER A 43 -11.57 7.26 13.70
C SER A 43 -10.34 7.17 12.80
N ALA A 44 -9.53 6.13 12.98
CA ALA A 44 -8.26 5.98 12.27
C ALA A 44 -8.43 6.04 10.74
N ALA A 45 -9.37 5.28 10.18
CA ALA A 45 -9.61 5.27 8.74
C ALA A 45 -9.97 6.67 8.20
N THR A 46 -10.90 7.34 8.88
CA THR A 46 -11.35 8.69 8.51
C THR A 46 -10.23 9.72 8.61
N GLN A 47 -9.43 9.68 9.67
CA GLN A 47 -8.31 10.60 9.84
C GLN A 47 -7.22 10.35 8.79
N ILE A 48 -6.91 9.09 8.47
CA ILE A 48 -5.92 8.72 7.45
C ILE A 48 -6.36 9.21 6.07
N THR A 49 -7.58 8.89 5.63
CA THR A 49 -8.06 9.27 4.29
C THR A 49 -8.21 10.78 4.16
N GLN A 50 -8.77 11.45 5.16
CA GLN A 50 -8.90 12.91 5.16
C GLN A 50 -7.54 13.60 5.17
N PHE A 51 -6.58 13.10 5.95
CA PHE A 51 -5.23 13.66 6.00
C PHE A 51 -4.51 13.47 4.65
N ALA A 52 -4.59 12.28 4.05
CA ALA A 52 -4.01 12.00 2.74
C ALA A 52 -4.57 12.94 1.66
N HIS A 53 -5.90 13.06 1.59
CA HIS A 53 -6.58 13.94 0.65
C HIS A 53 -6.22 15.41 0.85
N THR A 54 -6.33 15.92 2.09
CA THR A 54 -6.14 17.35 2.39
C THR A 54 -4.72 17.84 2.13
N ASN A 55 -3.74 16.96 2.25
CA ASN A 55 -2.32 17.28 2.07
C ASN A 55 -1.76 16.81 0.71
N GLY A 56 -2.60 16.25 -0.16
CA GLY A 56 -2.19 15.85 -1.52
C GLY A 56 -1.22 14.66 -1.55
N PHE A 57 -1.40 13.66 -0.69
CA PHE A 57 -0.60 12.44 -0.75
C PHE A 57 -1.09 11.50 -1.87
N ASP A 58 -0.17 11.03 -2.70
CA ASP A 58 -0.46 10.20 -3.87
C ASP A 58 -0.51 8.69 -3.60
N LEU A 59 -0.08 8.25 -2.41
CA LEU A 59 -0.03 6.83 -2.03
C LEU A 59 -0.15 6.69 -0.51
N ILE A 60 -0.98 5.75 -0.06
CA ILE A 60 -1.05 5.31 1.34
C ILE A 60 -0.41 3.93 1.44
N ILE A 61 0.54 3.75 2.34
CA ILE A 61 1.13 2.44 2.64
C ILE A 61 0.66 1.99 4.01
N MET A 62 0.00 0.83 4.09
CA MET A 62 -0.51 0.29 5.35
C MET A 62 -0.20 -1.19 5.50
N PRO A 63 0.29 -1.64 6.66
CA PRO A 63 0.35 -3.07 6.92
C PRO A 63 -1.07 -3.63 7.01
N THR A 64 -1.19 -4.92 6.71
CA THR A 64 -2.38 -5.67 7.05
C THR A 64 -2.23 -6.22 8.45
N ASP A 65 -2.87 -5.57 9.43
CA ASP A 65 -2.98 -6.13 10.77
C ASP A 65 -4.21 -7.04 10.81
N ALA A 66 -4.00 -8.35 10.75
CA ALA A 66 -5.05 -9.31 11.10
C ALA A 66 -5.24 -9.19 12.61
N GLY A 67 -6.17 -8.33 13.06
CA GLY A 67 -6.37 -8.01 14.47
C GLY A 67 -6.71 -9.24 15.35
N LEU A 68 -7.49 -9.07 16.42
CA LEU A 68 -7.80 -10.14 17.39
C LEU A 68 -8.42 -11.44 16.80
N PHE A 69 -8.75 -11.45 15.50
CA PHE A 69 -9.25 -12.59 14.76
C PHE A 69 -8.24 -13.03 13.68
N PRO A 70 -7.47 -14.11 13.90
CA PRO A 70 -6.50 -14.63 12.93
C PRO A 70 -7.14 -15.21 11.64
N ARG A 71 -8.47 -15.09 11.48
CA ARG A 71 -9.22 -15.52 10.29
C ARG A 71 -9.54 -14.38 9.32
N THR A 72 -9.25 -13.13 9.66
CA THR A 72 -9.48 -12.00 8.74
C THR A 72 -8.19 -11.69 8.00
N LEU A 73 -8.21 -11.82 6.67
CA LEU A 73 -7.09 -11.46 5.80
C LEU A 73 -6.82 -9.95 5.77
N LEU A 74 -7.70 -9.12 6.35
CA LEU A 74 -7.63 -7.66 6.30
C LEU A 74 -8.09 -7.04 7.63
N GLY A 75 -7.27 -6.16 8.21
CA GLY A 75 -7.64 -5.40 9.42
C GLY A 75 -8.79 -4.43 9.18
N SER A 76 -9.61 -4.17 10.21
CA SER A 76 -10.81 -3.34 10.08
C SER A 76 -10.50 -1.89 9.66
N THR A 77 -9.35 -1.35 10.07
CA THR A 77 -8.87 -0.04 9.61
C THR A 77 -8.45 -0.09 8.14
N THR A 78 -7.58 -1.04 7.77
CA THR A 78 -7.08 -1.18 6.38
C THR A 78 -8.22 -1.40 5.39
N ALA A 79 -9.21 -2.23 5.75
CA ALA A 79 -10.40 -2.47 4.93
C ALA A 79 -11.20 -1.19 4.67
N LYS A 80 -11.39 -0.35 5.69
CA LYS A 80 -12.09 0.94 5.54
C LYS A 80 -11.29 1.92 4.70
N VAL A 81 -9.98 2.02 4.92
CA VAL A 81 -9.11 2.90 4.12
C VAL A 81 -9.13 2.50 2.64
N LEU A 82 -9.05 1.21 2.32
CA LEU A 82 -9.17 0.71 0.94
C LEU A 82 -10.49 1.08 0.27
N ASN A 83 -11.55 1.27 1.05
CA ASN A 83 -12.88 1.64 0.54
C ASN A 83 -13.09 3.15 0.44
N GLU A 84 -12.37 3.95 1.23
CA GLU A 84 -12.61 5.40 1.38
C GLU A 84 -11.49 6.27 0.79
N ALA A 85 -10.31 5.73 0.49
CA ALA A 85 -9.19 6.51 -0.01
C ALA A 85 -9.38 6.97 -1.46
N ASP A 86 -9.05 8.24 -1.72
CA ASP A 86 -9.07 8.82 -3.08
C ASP A 86 -7.79 8.52 -3.88
N CYS A 87 -6.74 8.02 -3.22
CA CYS A 87 -5.47 7.63 -3.82
C CYS A 87 -5.19 6.12 -3.61
N PRO A 88 -4.27 5.54 -4.40
CA PRO A 88 -3.87 4.14 -4.25
C PRO A 88 -3.42 3.78 -2.83
N VAL A 89 -3.74 2.57 -2.42
CA VAL A 89 -3.33 2.00 -1.13
C VAL A 89 -2.49 0.77 -1.38
N LEU A 90 -1.23 0.79 -0.94
CA LEU A 90 -0.33 -0.35 -0.95
C LEU A 90 -0.41 -1.07 0.39
N THR A 91 -0.84 -2.32 0.37
CA THR A 91 -0.90 -3.16 1.57
C THR A 91 0.15 -4.26 1.56
N THR A 92 0.68 -4.61 2.74
CA THR A 92 1.58 -5.75 2.92
C THR A 92 0.89 -6.83 3.75
N GLN A 93 1.06 -8.10 3.38
CA GLN A 93 0.59 -9.23 4.17
C GLN A 93 1.65 -9.63 5.20
N HIS A 94 1.24 -9.96 6.43
CA HIS A 94 2.09 -10.52 7.50
C HIS A 94 3.47 -9.85 7.62
N ALA A 95 3.50 -8.66 8.24
CA ALA A 95 4.74 -7.92 8.47
C ALA A 95 5.82 -8.76 9.20
N GLU A 96 5.41 -9.80 9.94
CA GLU A 96 6.33 -10.74 10.59
C GLU A 96 7.07 -11.74 9.66
N THR A 97 6.65 -11.91 8.40
CA THR A 97 7.28 -12.85 7.44
C THR A 97 7.99 -12.18 6.27
N ILE A 98 7.85 -10.87 6.11
CA ILE A 98 8.58 -10.13 5.07
C ILE A 98 9.99 -9.84 5.58
N SER A 99 10.96 -10.69 5.22
CA SER A 99 12.36 -10.27 5.22
C SER A 99 12.52 -9.20 4.14
N ALA A 100 13.02 -8.02 4.51
CA ALA A 100 13.44 -7.00 3.56
C ALA A 100 14.61 -7.56 2.71
N ARG A 101 14.27 -8.26 1.63
CA ARG A 101 15.25 -8.75 0.67
C ARG A 101 15.54 -7.66 -0.34
N PRO A 102 16.81 -7.46 -0.75
CA PRO A 102 17.12 -6.64 -1.91
C PRO A 102 16.30 -7.14 -3.09
N VAL A 103 15.47 -6.26 -3.67
CA VAL A 103 14.64 -6.62 -4.82
C VAL A 103 15.51 -6.43 -6.06
N GLU A 104 16.37 -7.41 -6.34
CA GLU A 104 17.33 -7.39 -7.45
C GLU A 104 16.62 -7.43 -8.82
N HIS A 105 15.44 -8.06 -8.88
CA HIS A 105 14.52 -8.03 -10.01
C HIS A 105 13.11 -7.68 -9.50
N ARG A 106 12.51 -6.64 -10.06
CA ARG A 106 11.18 -6.16 -9.68
C ARG A 106 10.16 -6.63 -10.71
N GLU A 107 9.69 -7.86 -10.60
CA GLU A 107 8.54 -8.32 -11.37
C GLU A 107 7.26 -7.96 -10.64
N TRP A 108 6.40 -7.16 -11.26
CA TRP A 108 5.13 -6.72 -10.69
C TRP A 108 3.98 -7.33 -11.49
N VAL A 109 2.95 -7.79 -10.78
CA VAL A 109 1.72 -8.28 -11.40
C VAL A 109 0.61 -7.25 -11.16
N CYS A 110 -0.02 -6.79 -12.24
CA CYS A 110 -1.24 -5.98 -12.19
C CYS A 110 -2.43 -6.85 -12.58
N ALA A 111 -3.19 -7.29 -11.57
CA ALA A 111 -4.45 -7.96 -11.79
C ALA A 111 -5.53 -6.91 -12.12
N ILE A 112 -6.17 -7.06 -13.29
CA ILE A 112 -7.19 -6.12 -13.77
C ILE A 112 -8.50 -6.84 -14.09
N GLY A 113 -9.61 -6.15 -13.84
CA GLY A 113 -10.89 -6.50 -14.45
C GLY A 113 -10.96 -5.98 -15.89
N LEU A 114 -12.09 -6.25 -16.56
CA LEU A 114 -12.48 -5.57 -17.80
C LEU A 114 -13.64 -4.60 -17.50
N ASN A 115 -13.38 -3.62 -16.63
CA ASN A 115 -14.37 -2.60 -16.26
C ASN A 115 -13.84 -1.18 -16.61
N ALA A 116 -14.73 -0.19 -16.59
CA ALA A 116 -14.39 1.19 -16.98
C ALA A 116 -13.26 1.80 -16.13
N ASP A 117 -13.11 1.37 -14.87
CA ASP A 117 -12.09 1.87 -13.94
C ASP A 117 -10.70 1.27 -14.18
N SER A 118 -10.61 0.21 -15.00
CA SER A 118 -9.35 -0.50 -15.28
C SER A 118 -8.31 0.40 -15.96
N GLY A 119 -8.75 1.40 -16.72
CA GLY A 119 -7.84 2.37 -17.36
C GLY A 119 -7.00 3.19 -16.36
N ARG A 120 -7.62 3.64 -15.26
CA ARG A 120 -6.90 4.41 -14.22
C ARG A 120 -5.90 3.53 -13.47
N VAL A 121 -6.30 2.31 -13.14
CA VAL A 121 -5.43 1.32 -12.47
C VAL A 121 -4.22 0.99 -13.34
N LEU A 122 -4.42 0.76 -14.64
CA LEU A 122 -3.34 0.47 -15.60
C LEU A 122 -2.36 1.63 -15.75
N GLN A 123 -2.86 2.86 -15.84
CA GLN A 123 -2.02 4.05 -15.92
C GLN A 123 -1.15 4.19 -14.67
N PHE A 124 -1.74 4.06 -13.48
CA PHE A 124 -0.99 4.11 -12.22
C PHE A 124 0.05 2.99 -12.14
N ALA A 125 -0.35 1.73 -12.41
CA ALA A 125 0.54 0.58 -12.35
C ALA A 125 1.74 0.72 -13.31
N SER A 126 1.49 1.21 -14.54
CA SER A 126 2.56 1.46 -15.51
C SER A 126 3.53 2.55 -15.05
N GLN A 127 3.02 3.66 -14.51
CA GLN A 127 3.87 4.75 -14.01
C GLN A 127 4.68 4.32 -12.78
N ALA A 128 4.04 3.63 -11.84
CA ALA A 128 4.68 3.13 -10.62
C ALA A 128 5.77 2.09 -10.94
N ALA A 129 5.50 1.16 -11.86
CA ALA A 129 6.48 0.18 -12.30
C ALA A 129 7.70 0.85 -12.95
N LYS A 130 7.48 1.82 -13.85
CA LYS A 130 8.56 2.61 -14.47
C LYS A 130 9.42 3.34 -13.45
N ALA A 131 8.79 3.96 -12.44
CA ALA A 131 9.49 4.73 -11.41
C ALA A 131 10.46 3.88 -10.57
N VAL A 132 10.22 2.57 -10.49
CA VAL A 132 11.09 1.65 -9.74
C VAL A 132 11.88 0.70 -10.64
N HIS A 133 11.81 0.84 -11.97
CA HIS A 133 12.37 -0.12 -12.94
C HIS A 133 11.86 -1.56 -12.74
N ALA A 134 10.55 -1.71 -12.59
CA ALA A 134 9.87 -2.99 -12.53
C ALA A 134 9.31 -3.42 -13.90
N ASP A 135 9.42 -4.71 -14.19
CA ASP A 135 8.71 -5.35 -15.31
C ASP A 135 7.27 -5.61 -14.88
N LEU A 136 6.31 -5.08 -15.64
CA LEU A 136 4.89 -5.15 -15.32
C LEU A 136 4.18 -6.19 -16.18
N THR A 137 3.70 -7.25 -15.55
CA THR A 137 2.85 -8.26 -16.18
C THR A 137 1.39 -7.99 -15.86
N LEU A 138 0.54 -7.94 -16.89
CA LEU A 138 -0.90 -7.80 -16.74
C LEU A 138 -1.56 -9.17 -16.68
N VAL A 139 -2.43 -9.37 -15.69
CA VAL A 139 -3.21 -10.62 -15.54
C VAL A 139 -4.68 -10.27 -15.51
N HIS A 140 -5.45 -10.93 -16.38
CA HIS A 140 -6.91 -10.89 -16.37
C HIS A 140 -7.44 -12.32 -16.22
N VAL A 141 -8.38 -12.52 -15.30
CA VAL A 141 -8.99 -13.82 -15.02
C VAL A 141 -10.46 -13.76 -15.42
N ILE A 142 -10.85 -14.59 -16.39
CA ILE A 142 -12.25 -14.75 -16.80
C ILE A 142 -12.84 -15.91 -15.99
N PRO A 143 -14.05 -15.77 -15.40
CA PRO A 143 -14.71 -16.89 -14.75
C PRO A 143 -14.87 -18.05 -15.72
N ALA A 144 -14.59 -19.27 -15.27
CA ALA A 144 -14.83 -20.47 -16.07
C ALA A 144 -16.35 -20.57 -16.36
N SER A 145 -16.73 -20.14 -17.56
CA SER A 145 -18.07 -20.40 -18.09
C SER A 145 -18.01 -21.83 -18.62
N GLY A 146 -18.93 -22.70 -18.19
CA GLY A 146 -18.87 -24.13 -18.49
C GLY A 146 -18.57 -24.44 -19.97
N SER A 147 -17.72 -25.46 -20.16
CA SER A 147 -17.03 -25.92 -21.38
C SER A 147 -15.71 -25.20 -21.69
N ASP A 148 -14.61 -25.92 -21.44
CA ASP A 148 -13.23 -25.55 -21.74
C ASP A 148 -13.06 -25.11 -23.20
N LEU A 149 -12.89 -23.81 -23.41
CA LEU A 149 -12.29 -23.28 -24.62
C LEU A 149 -10.86 -22.85 -24.26
N PRO A 150 -9.83 -23.32 -25.00
CA PRO A 150 -8.48 -22.85 -24.80
C PRO A 150 -8.43 -21.37 -25.17
N ILE A 151 -8.13 -20.52 -24.19
CA ILE A 151 -7.89 -19.10 -24.43
C ILE A 151 -6.45 -18.99 -24.96
N GLU A 152 -6.30 -18.79 -26.27
CA GLU A 152 -5.04 -18.35 -26.85
C GLU A 152 -4.73 -16.93 -26.36
N LEU A 153 -3.80 -16.82 -25.40
CA LEU A 153 -3.14 -15.56 -25.13
C LEU A 153 -2.21 -15.27 -26.31
N GLU A 154 -2.56 -14.29 -27.13
CA GLU A 154 -1.52 -13.60 -27.90
C GLU A 154 -0.59 -12.94 -26.90
N ALA A 155 0.54 -13.59 -26.65
CA ALA A 155 1.71 -12.95 -26.09
C ALA A 155 2.09 -11.84 -27.07
N CYS A 156 1.66 -10.61 -26.76
CA CYS A 156 2.13 -9.44 -27.45
C CYS A 156 3.63 -9.37 -27.15
N ALA A 157 4.45 -9.90 -28.08
CA ALA A 157 5.88 -9.85 -28.02
C ALA A 157 6.28 -8.37 -28.04
N ILE A 158 6.51 -7.81 -26.86
CA ILE A 158 7.11 -6.49 -26.73
C ILE A 158 8.56 -6.69 -27.15
N SER A 159 8.82 -6.51 -28.44
CA SER A 159 10.16 -6.44 -28.98
C SER A 159 10.86 -5.27 -28.32
N ALA A 160 11.80 -5.57 -27.43
CA ALA A 160 12.79 -4.63 -26.97
C ALA A 160 13.50 -4.07 -28.21
N THR A 161 13.22 -2.81 -28.54
CA THR A 161 14.05 -2.06 -29.47
C THR A 161 14.95 -1.17 -28.62
N GLN A 162 16.24 -1.34 -28.89
CA GLN A 162 17.41 -0.72 -28.25
C GLN A 162 17.34 0.80 -28.14
#